data_AF-A0A915LMF2-F1
#
_entry.id   AF-A0A915LMF2-F1
#
_cell.length_a   1.000
_cell.length_b   1.000
_cell.length_c   1.000
_cell.angle_alpha   90.00
_cell.angle_beta   90.00
_cell.angle_gamma   90.00
#
_symmetry.space_group_name_H-M   'P 1'
#
loop_
_entity.id
_entity.type
_entity.pdbx_description
1 polymer ?
#
loop_
_entity_poly.entity_id
_entity_poly.type
_entity_poly.pdbx_seq_one_letter_code
_entity_poly.pdbx_strand_id
1 'polypeptide(L)'
;MLGQVHNASKSNLKSEWEKWLKGVDFHKQYNHFILIECVGIDKQIGEDFCIKVENRLRIQLITTIEEDPKLVEYSHIGSYWVKEKCRPKENLLGKKLKNTDKVFCKYWSVGLRLPHGKKDFDKAEINLLEERFKKFGERIMEGIKNKIKIEEDSVGLNLFYEKGREDNDRE
;
A
#
# COMPACT_ATOMS: atom_id res chain seq x y z
N MET A 1 2.38 -46.11 42.28
CA MET A 1 2.39 -45.96 40.82
C MET A 1 2.02 -44.51 40.50
N LEU A 2 3.02 -43.67 40.22
CA LEU A 2 2.84 -42.26 39.89
C LEU A 2 2.55 -42.16 38.38
N GLY A 3 1.29 -41.92 38.04
CA GLY A 3 0.86 -41.65 36.67
C GLY A 3 1.20 -40.21 36.29
N GLN A 4 2.13 -40.06 35.34
CA GLN A 4 2.48 -38.80 34.70
C GLN A 4 1.32 -38.34 33.81
N VAL A 5 0.62 -37.29 34.23
CA VAL A 5 -0.18 -36.43 33.37
C VAL A 5 0.28 -35.03 33.73
N HIS A 6 1.01 -34.31 32.86
CA HIS A 6 1.09 -32.82 32.85
C HIS A 6 2.12 -32.20 31.86
N ASN A 7 2.74 -32.93 30.92
CA ASN A 7 3.74 -32.31 30.01
C ASN A 7 3.35 -32.20 28.53
N ALA A 8 2.27 -32.85 28.06
CA ALA A 8 1.90 -32.81 26.63
C ALA A 8 1.09 -31.56 26.21
N SER A 9 0.47 -30.81 27.14
CA SER A 9 -0.42 -29.70 26.82
C SER A 9 0.27 -28.33 26.67
N LYS A 10 1.39 -28.09 27.36
CA LYS A 10 2.10 -26.80 27.33
C LYS A 10 2.92 -26.58 26.05
N SER A 11 3.50 -27.64 25.48
CA SER A 11 4.30 -27.54 24.25
C SER A 11 3.42 -27.29 23.01
N ASN A 12 2.24 -27.90 22.95
CA ASN A 12 1.30 -27.74 21.85
C ASN A 12 0.73 -26.31 21.79
N LEU A 13 0.31 -25.75 22.94
CA LEU A 13 -0.17 -24.37 23.01
C LEU A 13 0.89 -23.38 22.51
N LYS A 14 2.15 -23.53 22.95
CA LYS A 14 3.25 -22.65 22.55
C LYS A 14 3.45 -22.66 21.03
N SER A 15 3.34 -23.82 20.40
CA SER A 15 3.47 -23.95 18.93
C SER A 15 2.31 -23.32 18.15
N GLU A 16 1.09 -23.33 18.70
CA GLU A 16 -0.07 -22.67 18.09
C GLU A 16 0.00 -21.15 18.23
N TRP A 17 0.42 -20.65 19.39
CA TRP A 17 0.70 -19.21 19.58
C TRP A 17 1.81 -18.71 18.68
N GLU A 18 2.90 -19.49 18.51
CA GLU A 18 3.98 -19.14 17.58
C GLU A 18 3.51 -19.10 16.12
N LYS A 19 2.60 -20.00 15.72
CA LYS A 19 1.97 -19.93 14.38
C LYS A 19 1.05 -18.72 14.25
N TRP A 20 0.27 -18.41 15.28
CA TRP A 20 -0.63 -17.26 15.30
C TRP A 20 0.15 -15.93 15.24
N LEU A 21 1.24 -15.79 16.00
CA LEU A 21 2.10 -14.61 16.04
C LEU A 21 2.84 -14.36 14.72
N LYS A 22 3.14 -15.42 13.95
CA LYS A 22 3.76 -15.28 12.63
C LYS A 22 2.81 -14.63 11.62
N GLY A 23 1.50 -14.73 11.83
CA GLY A 23 0.50 -14.21 10.91
C GLY A 23 0.59 -14.80 9.51
N VAL A 24 -0.26 -14.33 8.60
CA VAL A 24 -0.13 -14.63 7.18
C VAL A 24 0.68 -13.50 6.54
N ASP A 25 1.63 -13.82 5.67
CA ASP A 25 2.36 -12.83 4.88
C ASP A 25 1.36 -11.95 4.11
N PHE A 26 1.43 -10.63 4.32
CA PHE A 26 0.53 -9.66 3.69
C PHE A 26 0.46 -9.84 2.17
N HIS A 27 1.58 -10.09 1.49
CA HIS A 27 1.60 -10.24 0.04
C HIS A 27 0.96 -11.55 -0.44
N LYS A 28 0.73 -12.50 0.47
CA LYS A 28 -0.01 -13.74 0.19
C LYS A 28 -1.50 -13.65 0.52
N GLN A 29 -1.93 -12.60 1.22
CA GLN A 29 -3.34 -12.39 1.58
C GLN A 29 -4.15 -11.75 0.45
N TYR A 30 -3.47 -11.06 -0.47
CA TYR A 30 -4.11 -10.29 -1.55
C TYR A 30 -3.48 -10.63 -2.90
N ASN A 31 -4.31 -10.67 -3.94
CA ASN A 31 -3.86 -10.85 -5.32
C ASN A 31 -3.76 -9.52 -6.08
N HIS A 32 -4.24 -8.43 -5.49
CA HIS A 32 -4.35 -7.12 -6.13
C HIS A 32 -3.85 -6.06 -5.17
N PHE A 33 -3.00 -5.18 -5.66
CA PHE A 33 -2.36 -4.15 -4.86
C PHE A 33 -2.42 -2.79 -5.55
N ILE A 34 -2.49 -1.75 -4.72
CA ILE A 34 -2.08 -0.40 -5.08
C ILE A 34 -0.69 -0.20 -4.47
N LEU A 35 0.29 0.13 -5.30
CA LEU A 35 1.57 0.63 -4.84
C LEU A 35 1.51 2.15 -4.83
N ILE A 36 1.70 2.74 -3.64
CA ILE A 36 1.76 4.19 -3.46
C ILE A 36 3.23 4.56 -3.26
N GLU A 37 3.78 5.34 -4.18
CA GLU A 37 5.14 5.86 -4.10
C GLU A 37 5.08 7.35 -3.80
N CYS A 38 5.63 7.74 -2.65
CA CYS A 38 5.81 9.12 -2.24
C CYS A 38 7.26 9.53 -2.42
N VAL A 39 7.48 10.69 -3.05
CA VAL A 39 8.78 11.15 -3.51
C VAL A 39 9.09 12.54 -2.97
N GLY A 40 10.35 12.78 -2.59
CA GLY A 40 10.90 14.09 -2.30
C GLY A 40 12.29 14.27 -2.94
N ILE A 41 12.67 15.52 -3.24
CA ILE A 41 13.99 15.85 -3.82
C ILE A 41 15.17 15.57 -2.88
N ASP A 42 14.89 15.44 -1.59
CA ASP A 42 15.82 14.97 -0.57
C ASP A 42 15.07 14.23 0.54
N LYS A 43 15.81 13.64 1.48
CA LYS A 43 15.27 12.87 2.60
C LYS A 43 14.37 13.69 3.52
N GLN A 44 14.77 14.89 3.92
CA GLN A 44 14.02 15.69 4.88
C GLN A 44 12.67 16.12 4.27
N ILE A 45 12.70 16.70 3.07
CA ILE A 45 11.50 17.12 2.35
C ILE A 45 10.60 15.91 2.06
N GLY A 46 11.20 14.79 1.64
CA GLY A 46 10.49 13.55 1.37
C GLY A 46 9.80 12.97 2.60
N GLU A 47 10.48 12.85 3.74
CA GLU A 47 9.90 12.35 4.99
C GLU A 47 8.74 13.22 5.46
N ASP A 48 8.92 14.55 5.50
CA ASP A 48 7.90 15.51 5.93
C ASP A 48 6.65 15.46 5.04
N PHE A 49 6.84 15.30 3.73
CA PHE A 49 5.76 15.13 2.78
C PHE A 49 5.06 13.77 2.94
N CYS A 50 5.83 12.69 3.05
CA CYS A 50 5.30 11.34 3.14
C CYS A 50 4.52 11.08 4.43
N ILE A 51 4.87 11.72 5.55
CA ILE A 51 4.05 11.70 6.78
C ILE A 51 2.65 12.28 6.52
N LYS A 52 2.56 13.34 5.71
CA LYS A 52 1.28 13.98 5.39
C LYS A 52 0.45 13.15 4.44
N VAL A 53 1.09 12.46 3.50
CA VAL A 53 0.46 11.44 2.66
C VAL A 53 -0.11 10.33 3.55
N GLU A 54 0.70 9.77 4.45
CA GLU A 54 0.34 8.69 5.37
C GLU A 54 -0.90 9.02 6.20
N ASN A 55 -0.95 10.23 6.77
CA ASN A 55 -2.08 10.72 7.56
C ASN A 55 -3.41 10.81 6.78
N ARG A 56 -3.36 10.76 5.44
CA ARG A 56 -4.53 10.87 4.56
C ARG A 56 -4.91 9.54 3.92
N LEU A 57 -3.99 8.57 3.84
CA LEU A 57 -4.21 7.31 3.13
C LEU A 57 -5.52 6.64 3.52
N ARG A 58 -5.75 6.41 4.81
CA ARG A 58 -6.94 5.67 5.29
C ARG A 58 -8.25 6.31 4.86
N ILE A 59 -8.40 7.62 5.08
CA ILE A 59 -9.65 8.34 4.75
C ILE A 59 -9.84 8.37 3.23
N GLN A 60 -8.77 8.59 2.47
CA GLN A 60 -8.87 8.66 1.02
C GLN A 60 -9.18 7.29 0.41
N LEU A 61 -8.65 6.19 0.95
CA LEU A 61 -8.98 4.84 0.50
C LEU A 61 -10.47 4.57 0.64
N ILE A 62 -11.05 4.85 1.81
CA ILE A 62 -12.48 4.70 2.09
C ILE A 62 -13.33 5.56 1.13
N THR A 63 -12.93 6.82 0.91
CA THR A 63 -13.76 7.80 0.19
C THR A 63 -13.51 7.86 -1.32
N THR A 64 -12.66 6.98 -1.86
CA THR A 64 -12.39 6.93 -3.32
C THR A 64 -12.28 5.51 -3.86
N ILE A 65 -11.53 4.63 -3.19
CA ILE A 65 -11.30 3.27 -3.68
C ILE A 65 -12.47 2.39 -3.28
N GLU A 66 -12.84 2.41 -2.01
CA GLU A 66 -13.93 1.62 -1.41
C GLU A 66 -15.32 2.26 -1.62
N GLU A 67 -15.41 3.37 -2.36
CA GLU A 67 -16.67 4.08 -2.63
C GLU A 67 -17.68 3.18 -3.37
N ASP A 68 -17.19 2.18 -4.13
CA ASP A 68 -18.04 1.17 -4.77
C ASP A 68 -17.66 -0.23 -4.28
N PRO A 69 -18.44 -0.81 -3.35
CA PRO A 69 -18.17 -2.14 -2.81
C PRO A 69 -18.36 -3.26 -3.83
N LYS A 70 -18.94 -3.00 -5.01
CA LYS A 70 -19.00 -3.97 -6.11
C LYS A 70 -17.70 -4.05 -6.89
N LEU A 71 -16.84 -3.04 -6.76
CA LEU A 71 -15.50 -3.03 -7.36
C LEU A 71 -14.46 -3.50 -6.34
N VAL A 72 -14.39 -2.84 -5.18
CA VAL A 72 -13.46 -3.15 -4.08
C VAL A 72 -14.27 -3.26 -2.80
N GLU A 73 -14.29 -4.45 -2.19
CA GLU A 73 -15.02 -4.69 -0.94
C GLU A 73 -14.38 -3.93 0.24
N TYR A 74 -13.05 -4.01 0.35
CA TYR A 74 -12.24 -3.22 1.27
C TYR A 74 -10.78 -3.19 0.83
N SER A 75 -10.01 -2.28 1.41
CA SER A 75 -8.57 -2.17 1.23
C SER A 75 -7.82 -2.30 2.57
N HIS A 76 -6.57 -2.73 2.51
CA HIS A 76 -5.72 -2.88 3.68
C HIS A 76 -4.33 -2.31 3.39
N ILE A 77 -3.94 -1.28 4.15
CA ILE A 77 -2.60 -0.70 4.06
C ILE A 77 -1.60 -1.66 4.72
N GLY A 78 -0.65 -2.16 3.93
CA GLY A 78 0.47 -2.97 4.40
C GLY A 78 1.62 -2.13 4.97
N SER A 79 2.73 -2.79 5.23
CA SER A 79 3.95 -2.10 5.69
C SER A 79 4.51 -1.17 4.61
N TYR A 80 5.20 -0.12 5.07
CA TYR A 80 5.95 0.77 4.21
C TYR A 80 7.42 0.37 4.12
N TRP A 81 8.10 0.83 3.07
CA TRP A 81 9.56 0.73 2.95
C TRP A 81 10.11 1.97 2.26
N VAL A 82 11.41 2.23 2.46
CA VAL A 82 12.13 3.35 1.85
C VAL A 82 13.16 2.80 0.87
N LYS A 83 13.34 3.49 -0.26
CA LYS A 83 14.44 3.22 -1.19
C LYS A 83 15.15 4.53 -1.55
N GLU A 84 16.45 4.41 -1.81
CA GLU A 84 17.29 5.50 -2.31
C GLU A 84 17.14 5.76 -3.82
N LYS A 85 16.42 4.86 -4.53
CA LYS A 85 16.09 4.99 -5.95
C LYS A 85 14.58 4.85 -6.16
N CYS A 86 13.98 5.88 -6.76
CA CYS A 86 12.57 5.90 -7.14
C CYS A 86 12.35 5.18 -8.47
N ARG A 87 11.10 4.80 -8.76
CA ARG A 87 10.69 4.38 -10.10
C ARG A 87 10.80 5.54 -11.11
N PRO A 88 10.88 5.23 -12.43
CA PRO A 88 10.93 6.25 -13.47
C PRO A 88 9.78 7.26 -13.35
N LYS A 89 10.13 8.55 -13.41
CA LYS A 89 9.31 9.68 -12.94
C LYS A 89 8.24 10.17 -13.93
N GLU A 90 7.88 9.36 -14.91
CA GLU A 90 7.09 9.82 -16.07
C GLU A 90 5.66 10.24 -15.70
N ASN A 91 5.15 9.79 -14.55
CA ASN A 91 3.75 9.98 -14.14
C ASN A 91 3.55 10.64 -12.75
N LEU A 92 4.54 11.40 -12.23
CA LEU A 92 4.40 12.07 -10.93
C LEU A 92 3.21 13.03 -10.91
N LEU A 93 2.24 12.76 -10.04
CA LEU A 93 1.23 13.74 -9.65
C LEU A 93 1.96 14.83 -8.86
N GLY A 94 2.32 15.90 -9.56
CA GLY A 94 3.17 16.98 -9.02
C GLY A 94 4.47 17.19 -9.79
N LYS A 95 4.38 17.44 -11.10
CA LYS A 95 5.42 17.99 -12.00
C LYS A 95 6.80 17.30 -11.97
N LYS A 96 7.67 17.73 -12.90
CA LYS A 96 9.02 17.19 -13.08
C LYS A 96 9.89 17.68 -11.92
N LEU A 97 10.22 16.79 -10.98
CA LEU A 97 11.12 17.10 -9.87
C LEU A 97 12.44 17.68 -10.37
N LYS A 98 12.80 18.87 -9.89
CA LYS A 98 14.11 19.47 -10.16
C LYS A 98 15.15 18.76 -9.30
N ASN A 99 16.28 18.39 -9.90
CA ASN A 99 17.42 17.73 -9.26
C ASN A 99 17.14 16.28 -8.82
N THR A 100 17.66 15.29 -9.56
CA THR A 100 17.30 13.87 -9.40
C THR A 100 18.34 13.02 -8.68
N ASP A 101 19.44 13.62 -8.25
CA ASP A 101 20.62 12.86 -7.82
C ASP A 101 20.51 12.36 -6.37
N LYS A 102 19.58 12.89 -5.58
CA LYS A 102 19.39 12.56 -4.14
C LYS A 102 17.92 12.41 -3.74
N VAL A 103 17.16 11.68 -4.53
CA VAL A 103 15.71 11.55 -4.34
C VAL A 103 15.39 10.58 -3.21
N PHE A 104 14.44 10.95 -2.35
CA PHE A 104 13.87 10.07 -1.33
C PHE A 104 12.56 9.46 -1.80
N CYS A 105 12.38 8.17 -1.54
CA CYS A 105 11.21 7.42 -1.97
C CYS A 105 10.68 6.55 -0.82
N LYS A 106 9.45 6.81 -0.36
CA LYS A 106 8.73 5.96 0.58
C LYS A 106 7.57 5.30 -0.15
N TYR A 107 7.41 4.00 0.06
CA TYR A 107 6.40 3.20 -0.60
C TYR A 107 5.45 2.61 0.43
N TRP A 108 4.17 2.48 0.05
CA TRP A 108 3.20 1.64 0.75
C TRP A 108 2.59 0.66 -0.25
N SER A 109 2.33 -0.55 0.20
CA SER A 109 1.45 -1.48 -0.48
C SER A 109 0.05 -1.39 0.13
N VAL A 110 -0.98 -1.40 -0.70
CA VAL A 110 -2.37 -1.49 -0.26
C VAL A 110 -3.00 -2.68 -0.93
N GLY A 111 -3.34 -3.71 -0.14
CA GLY A 111 -4.03 -4.90 -0.63
C GLY A 111 -5.49 -4.60 -0.88
N LEU A 112 -6.00 -5.04 -2.03
CA LEU A 112 -7.40 -4.85 -2.42
C LEU A 112 -8.15 -6.17 -2.28
N ARG A 113 -9.26 -6.15 -1.54
CA ARG A 113 -10.20 -7.26 -1.49
C ARG A 113 -11.28 -7.07 -2.55
N LEU A 114 -11.49 -8.10 -3.35
CA LEU A 114 -12.56 -8.15 -4.33
C LEU A 114 -13.81 -8.78 -3.72
N PRO A 115 -15.01 -8.42 -4.22
CA PRO A 115 -16.27 -9.03 -3.79
C PRO A 115 -16.26 -10.56 -3.85
N HIS A 116 -17.10 -11.17 -3.01
CA HIS A 116 -17.21 -12.63 -2.94
C HIS A 116 -17.41 -13.28 -4.32
N GLY A 117 -16.65 -14.34 -4.59
CA GLY A 117 -16.70 -15.08 -5.85
C GLY A 117 -15.85 -14.48 -6.98
N LYS A 118 -15.34 -13.25 -6.82
CA LYS A 118 -14.49 -12.59 -7.81
C LYS A 118 -13.01 -12.85 -7.52
N LYS A 119 -12.26 -13.25 -8.54
CA LYS A 119 -10.83 -13.59 -8.43
C LYS A 119 -9.89 -12.57 -9.02
N ASP A 120 -10.36 -11.79 -9.99
CA ASP A 120 -9.55 -10.83 -10.75
C ASP A 120 -10.41 -9.66 -11.21
N PHE A 121 -9.77 -8.56 -11.58
CA PHE A 121 -10.40 -7.43 -12.28
C PHE A 121 -10.38 -7.67 -13.78
N ASP A 122 -11.48 -7.35 -14.44
CA ASP A 122 -11.44 -7.25 -15.90
C ASP A 122 -10.76 -5.93 -16.36
N LYS A 123 -10.53 -5.80 -17.65
CA LYS A 123 -9.84 -4.64 -18.22
C LYS A 123 -10.60 -3.32 -17.98
N ALA A 124 -11.92 -3.33 -18.04
CA ALA A 124 -12.73 -2.13 -17.83
C ALA A 124 -12.66 -1.69 -16.36
N GLU A 125 -12.63 -2.65 -15.45
CA GLU A 125 -12.50 -2.42 -14.02
C GLU A 125 -11.10 -1.93 -13.64
N ILE A 126 -10.04 -2.44 -14.27
CA ILE A 126 -8.68 -1.90 -14.10
C ILE A 126 -8.63 -0.44 -14.55
N ASN A 127 -9.18 -0.11 -15.72
CA ASN A 127 -9.23 1.27 -16.19
C ASN A 127 -9.99 2.18 -15.21
N LEU A 128 -11.14 1.72 -14.70
CA LEU A 128 -11.91 2.45 -13.69
C LEU A 128 -11.13 2.62 -12.39
N LEU A 129 -10.37 1.61 -11.96
CA LEU A 129 -9.49 1.69 -10.80
C LEU A 129 -8.37 2.70 -11.01
N GLU A 130 -7.71 2.70 -12.17
CA GLU A 130 -6.67 3.68 -12.49
C GLU A 130 -7.20 5.12 -12.45
N GLU A 131 -8.43 5.35 -12.94
CA GLU A 131 -9.11 6.65 -12.80
C GLU A 131 -9.36 7.02 -11.33
N ARG A 132 -9.77 6.04 -10.50
CA ARG A 132 -9.94 6.25 -9.06
C ARG A 132 -8.61 6.51 -8.36
N PHE A 133 -7.52 5.87 -8.78
CA PHE A 133 -6.18 6.08 -8.23
C PHE A 133 -5.69 7.49 -8.52
N LYS A 134 -5.95 7.98 -9.73
CA LYS A 134 -5.69 9.38 -10.09
C LYS A 134 -6.45 10.34 -9.17
N LYS A 135 -7.77 10.14 -9.01
CA LYS A 135 -8.61 10.95 -8.09
C LYS A 135 -8.15 10.87 -6.63
N PHE A 136 -7.77 9.68 -6.16
CA PHE A 136 -7.20 9.46 -4.84
C PHE A 136 -5.93 10.29 -4.65
N GLY A 137 -4.99 10.21 -5.59
CA GLY A 137 -3.74 10.95 -5.54
C GLY A 137 -3.98 12.46 -5.57
N GLU A 138 -4.87 12.94 -6.44
CA GLU A 138 -5.27 14.35 -6.53
C GLU A 138 -5.85 14.87 -5.20
N ARG A 139 -6.77 14.13 -4.57
CA ARG A 139 -7.36 14.52 -3.28
C ARG A 139 -6.34 14.55 -2.14
N ILE A 140 -5.39 13.60 -2.12
CA ILE A 140 -4.26 13.66 -1.17
C ILE A 140 -3.46 14.94 -1.39
N MET A 141 -3.06 15.19 -2.63
CA MET A 141 -2.23 16.35 -2.99
C MET A 141 -2.93 17.66 -2.68
N GLU A 142 -4.20 17.82 -3.04
CA GLU A 142 -5.02 19.00 -2.71
C GLU A 142 -5.09 19.22 -1.20
N GLY A 143 -5.37 18.16 -0.44
CA GLY A 143 -5.42 18.23 1.02
C GLY A 143 -4.10 18.65 1.66
N ILE A 144 -2.96 18.32 1.05
CA ILE A 144 -1.62 18.72 1.52
C ILE A 144 -1.31 20.16 1.13
N LYS A 145 -1.57 20.55 -0.12
CA LYS A 145 -1.34 21.92 -0.64
C LYS A 145 -2.06 22.98 0.18
N ASN A 146 -3.30 22.69 0.59
CA ASN A 146 -4.09 23.62 1.40
C ASN A 146 -3.53 23.86 2.82
N LYS A 147 -2.52 23.09 3.25
CA LYS A 147 -1.98 23.15 4.62
C LYS A 147 -0.51 23.56 4.69
N ILE A 148 0.28 23.45 3.62
CA ILE A 148 1.72 23.76 3.63
C ILE A 148 2.15 24.43 2.33
N LYS A 149 3.06 25.41 2.43
CA LYS A 149 3.91 25.88 1.33
C LYS A 149 4.98 24.83 1.04
N ILE A 150 4.62 23.74 0.37
CA ILE A 150 5.61 22.86 -0.27
C ILE A 150 5.77 23.36 -1.71
N GLU A 151 7.00 23.61 -2.15
CA GLU A 151 7.24 23.92 -3.56
C GLU A 151 6.77 22.73 -4.40
N GLU A 152 5.84 22.97 -5.33
CA GLU A 152 5.21 21.90 -6.11
C GLU A 152 6.21 21.04 -6.91
N ASP A 153 7.42 21.55 -7.16
CA ASP A 153 8.49 20.87 -7.90
C ASP A 153 9.44 20.05 -7.00
N SER A 154 9.16 19.97 -5.68
CA SER A 154 10.04 19.33 -4.68
C SER A 154 9.54 17.97 -4.18
N VAL A 155 8.28 17.62 -4.47
CA VAL A 155 7.63 16.40 -4.00
C VAL A 155 6.69 15.83 -5.06
N GLY A 156 6.35 14.55 -4.96
CA GLY A 156 5.34 13.96 -5.82
C GLY A 156 4.76 12.66 -5.29
N LEU A 157 3.59 12.30 -5.80
CA LEU A 157 2.89 11.07 -5.47
C LEU A 157 2.63 10.26 -6.75
N ASN A 158 2.95 8.99 -6.71
CA ASN A 158 2.73 8.02 -7.78
C ASN A 158 1.87 6.88 -7.25
N LEU A 159 0.99 6.38 -8.11
CA LEU A 159 0.13 5.24 -7.82
C LEU A 159 0.21 4.24 -8.96
N PHE A 160 0.35 2.97 -8.62
CA PHE A 160 0.41 1.88 -9.58
C PHE A 160 -0.52 0.75 -9.14
N TYR A 161 -1.23 0.19 -10.11
CA TYR A 161 -1.85 -1.11 -9.94
C TYR A 161 -0.79 -2.21 -10.09
N GLU A 162 -0.79 -3.17 -9.17
CA GLU A 162 0.02 -4.39 -9.31
C GLU A 162 -0.85 -5.62 -9.02
N LYS A 163 -0.89 -6.57 -9.96
CA LYS A 163 -1.39 -7.91 -9.68
C LYS A 163 -0.28 -8.68 -8.96
N GLY A 164 -0.59 -9.21 -7.78
CA GLY A 164 0.27 -10.15 -7.05
C GLY A 164 0.59 -11.36 -7.92
N ARG A 165 1.77 -11.94 -7.74
CA ARG A 165 2.11 -13.19 -8.45
C ARG A 165 1.19 -14.28 -7.94
N GLU A 166 0.47 -14.92 -8.86
CA GLU A 166 -0.05 -16.25 -8.60
C GLU A 166 1.18 -17.13 -8.39
N ASP A 167 1.38 -17.65 -7.19
CA ASP A 167 2.30 -18.77 -6.95
C ASP A 167 1.71 -19.99 -7.69
N ASN A 168 1.82 -20.01 -9.02
CA ASN A 168 1.80 -21.25 -9.79
C ASN A 168 3.11 -21.94 -9.45
N ASP A 169 3.07 -22.79 -8.43
CA ASP A 169 3.99 -23.90 -8.12
C ASP A 169 4.14 -24.07 -6.60
N ARG A 170 3.14 -24.69 -5.96
CA ARG A 170 3.33 -25.53 -4.76
C ARG A 170 2.31 -26.66 -4.78
N GLU A 171 2.62 -27.68 -5.56
CA GLU A 171 2.27 -29.07 -5.23
C GLU A 171 2.83 -29.45 -3.84
#